data_AF-A0A123TWS2-F1
#
_entry.id   AF-A0A123TWS2-F1
#
_cell.length_a   1.000
_cell.length_b   1.000
_cell.length_c   1.000
_cell.angle_alpha   90.00
_cell.angle_beta   90.00
_cell.angle_gamma   90.00
#
_symmetry.space_group_name_H-M   'P 1'
#
loop_
_entity.id
_entity.type
_entity.pdbx_description
1 polymer ?
#
loop_
_entity_poly.entity_id
_entity_poly.type
_entity_poly.pdbx_seq_one_letter_code
_entity_poly.pdbx_strand_id
1 'polypeptide(L)'
;MYVRFNKAIEHLQLDRTSVSNIDILNIEVAQGISNLVDDIIQAMNTQHYRAVVIDSLDNIPTPTWQKENRLVELNRLTSETNSCVIFTESHSHRPIGNDEARAMAEWSDILNYCDSLIELIPLELDPELLRRERLLAVWEFSKNILNTHNKRYYLMNVTDKYPERADSNSEQLFEHLETALISLPEETKTGIFDKFHALDNPIKNRTYWRLETVSNSFPPKEATNNLFYYPILKHDDTKILEFHEPGLKISDERIRSSIEEENEREVFTAKLTDGIHGFFDKHEYYPNQKELSEYLGVSRQTIATWKKKAYNTIAIIDGRYQDIL
;
A
#
# COMPACT_ATOMS: atom_id res chain seq x y z
N MET A 1 21.58 13.28 -5.96
CA MET A 1 20.30 13.45 -5.23
C MET A 1 19.15 13.82 -6.16
N TYR A 2 19.28 14.89 -6.96
CA TYR A 2 18.23 15.36 -7.89
C TYR A 2 17.71 14.34 -8.91
N VAL A 3 18.50 13.32 -9.28
CA VAL A 3 18.04 12.23 -10.17
C VAL A 3 16.81 11.50 -9.59
N ARG A 4 16.73 11.32 -8.27
CA ARG A 4 15.59 10.65 -7.64
C ARG A 4 14.35 11.54 -7.65
N PHE A 5 14.51 12.82 -7.33
CA PHE A 5 13.43 13.81 -7.41
C PHE A 5 12.91 14.00 -8.84
N ASN A 6 13.80 14.05 -9.85
CA ASN A 6 13.39 14.16 -11.24
C ASN A 6 12.50 12.99 -11.68
N LYS A 7 12.81 11.76 -11.26
CA LYS A 7 11.94 10.60 -11.52
C LYS A 7 10.56 10.76 -10.86
N ALA A 8 10.51 11.23 -9.62
CA ALA A 8 9.23 11.48 -8.94
C ALA A 8 8.42 12.58 -9.62
N ILE A 9 9.05 13.70 -9.99
CA ILE A 9 8.45 14.83 -10.72
C ILE A 9 7.89 14.37 -12.07
N GLU A 10 8.65 13.57 -12.83
CA GLU A 10 8.18 12.98 -14.10
C GLU A 10 6.96 12.10 -13.92
N HIS A 11 6.96 11.23 -12.89
CA HIS A 11 5.81 10.38 -12.57
C HIS A 11 4.57 11.18 -12.18
N LEU A 12 4.76 12.29 -11.46
CA LEU A 12 3.69 13.20 -11.06
C LEU A 12 3.25 14.15 -12.19
N GLN A 13 3.88 14.06 -13.38
CA GLN A 13 3.62 14.94 -14.52
C GLN A 13 3.79 16.43 -14.19
N LEU A 14 4.73 16.73 -13.28
CA LEU A 14 5.07 18.08 -12.89
C LEU A 14 6.20 18.62 -13.78
N ASP A 15 6.30 19.94 -13.89
CA ASP A 15 7.41 20.56 -14.61
C ASP A 15 8.74 20.20 -13.91
N ARG A 16 9.74 19.79 -14.68
CA ARG A 16 11.10 19.51 -14.18
C ARG A 16 11.71 20.72 -13.47
N THR A 17 11.35 21.94 -13.83
CA THR A 17 11.80 23.14 -13.12
C THR A 17 11.33 23.17 -11.67
N SER A 18 10.28 22.43 -11.31
CA SER A 18 9.77 22.35 -9.93
C SER A 18 10.80 21.81 -8.94
N VAL A 19 11.85 21.12 -9.40
CA VAL A 19 12.95 20.68 -8.56
C VAL A 19 13.70 21.85 -7.90
N SER A 20 13.64 23.05 -8.47
CA SER A 20 14.23 24.26 -7.87
C SER A 20 13.50 24.73 -6.61
N ASN A 21 12.33 24.17 -6.31
CA ASN A 21 11.58 24.46 -5.08
C ASN A 21 12.00 23.52 -3.92
N ILE A 22 13.04 22.71 -4.12
CA ILE A 22 13.56 21.76 -3.13
C ILE A 22 15.01 22.16 -2.83
N ASP A 23 15.24 22.59 -1.60
CA ASP A 23 16.59 22.79 -1.08
C ASP A 23 17.00 21.63 -0.19
N ILE A 24 18.27 21.23 -0.31
CA ILE A 24 18.83 20.10 0.43
C ILE A 24 19.94 20.63 1.33
N LEU A 25 19.68 20.62 2.63
CA LEU A 25 20.68 20.90 3.66
C LEU A 25 21.31 19.58 4.13
N ASN A 26 22.59 19.38 3.83
CA ASN A 26 23.32 18.21 4.32
C ASN A 26 23.96 18.54 5.68
N ILE A 27 23.63 17.75 6.70
CA ILE A 27 24.20 17.88 8.05
C ILE A 27 25.32 16.85 8.20
N GLU A 28 26.57 17.31 8.16
CA GLU A 28 27.76 16.43 8.13
C GLU A 28 28.13 15.84 9.50
N VAL A 29 27.81 16.56 10.58
CA VAL A 29 28.13 16.15 11.96
C VAL A 29 26.85 15.96 12.73
N ALA A 30 26.75 14.83 13.42
CA ALA A 30 25.67 14.54 14.35
C ALA A 30 25.68 15.56 15.51
N GLN A 31 24.92 16.64 15.36
CA GLN A 31 24.72 17.65 16.40
C GLN A 31 23.50 17.29 17.26
N GLY A 32 23.43 17.82 18.48
CA GLY A 32 22.22 17.69 19.30
C GLY A 32 21.00 18.34 18.60
N ILE A 33 19.80 17.89 18.96
CA ILE A 33 18.55 18.32 18.30
C ILE A 33 18.36 19.84 18.27
N SER A 34 18.77 20.57 19.31
CA SER A 34 18.68 22.03 19.35
C SER A 34 19.54 22.70 18.28
N ASN A 35 20.78 22.25 18.08
CA ASN A 35 21.66 22.80 17.05
C ASN A 35 21.14 22.48 15.64
N LEU A 36 20.58 21.28 15.43
CA LEU A 36 19.96 20.92 14.17
C LEU A 36 18.81 21.90 13.84
N VAL A 37 17.96 22.19 14.82
CA VAL A 37 16.85 23.14 14.65
C VAL A 37 17.37 24.55 14.35
N ASP A 38 18.41 25.02 15.05
CA ASP A 38 19.03 26.32 14.77
C ASP A 38 19.59 26.41 13.35
N ASP A 39 20.30 25.37 12.89
CA ASP A 39 20.87 25.30 11.53
C ASP A 39 19.75 25.34 10.47
N ILE A 40 18.64 24.62 10.70
CA ILE A 40 17.47 24.62 9.81
C ILE A 40 16.81 26.00 9.77
N ILE A 41 16.51 26.60 10.92
CA ILE A 41 15.88 27.94 10.99
C ILE A 41 16.77 28.96 10.29
N GLN A 42 18.09 28.91 10.52
CA GLN A 42 19.04 29.81 9.87
C GLN A 42 19.04 29.63 8.34
N ALA A 43 19.00 28.40 7.84
CA ALA A 43 18.93 28.11 6.42
C ALA A 43 17.62 28.62 5.79
N MET A 44 16.51 28.58 6.54
CA MET A 44 15.19 29.01 6.08
C MET A 44 14.94 30.51 6.19
N ASN A 45 15.78 31.29 6.87
CA ASN A 45 15.56 32.71 7.16
C ASN A 45 15.28 33.61 5.93
N THR A 46 15.60 33.16 4.72
CA THR A 46 15.38 33.93 3.48
C THR A 46 14.28 33.37 2.57
N GLN A 47 13.72 32.20 2.89
CA GLN A 47 12.77 31.48 2.04
C GLN A 47 11.64 30.85 2.83
N HIS A 48 10.42 30.94 2.32
CA HIS A 48 9.24 30.35 2.96
C HIS A 48 8.98 28.95 2.41
N TYR A 49 9.43 27.91 3.12
CA TYR A 49 9.08 26.53 2.79
C TYR A 49 7.72 26.17 3.41
N ARG A 50 7.04 25.21 2.77
CA ARG A 50 5.80 24.64 3.33
C ARG A 50 6.07 23.43 4.23
N ALA A 51 7.18 22.75 3.99
CA ALA A 51 7.55 21.55 4.71
C ALA A 51 9.06 21.47 4.89
N VAL A 52 9.47 20.90 6.02
CA VAL A 52 10.84 20.51 6.35
C VAL A 52 10.84 18.99 6.50
N VAL A 53 11.71 18.30 5.77
CA VAL A 53 11.88 16.84 5.85
C VAL A 53 13.23 16.51 6.44
N ILE A 54 13.24 15.79 7.57
CA ILE A 54 14.45 15.35 8.27
C ILE A 54 14.61 13.83 8.08
N ASP A 55 15.60 13.42 7.30
CA ASP A 55 15.89 12.01 6.99
C ASP A 55 17.33 11.64 7.39
N SER A 56 17.58 10.99 8.54
CA SER A 56 16.67 10.58 9.61
C SER A 56 17.08 11.16 10.97
N LEU A 57 16.19 11.09 11.97
CA LEU A 57 16.51 11.45 13.36
C LEU A 57 17.36 10.38 14.07
N ASP A 58 17.58 9.21 13.47
CA ASP A 58 18.37 8.10 14.05
C ASP A 58 19.79 8.54 14.44
N ASN A 59 20.36 9.47 13.65
CA ASN A 59 21.74 9.92 13.80
C ASN A 59 21.89 11.13 14.73
N ILE A 60 20.81 11.57 15.39
CA ILE A 60 20.83 12.75 16.26
C ILE A 60 21.08 12.31 17.72
N PRO A 61 22.29 12.52 18.27
CA PRO A 61 22.64 12.12 19.62
C PRO A 61 21.74 12.86 20.59
N THR A 62 20.82 12.12 21.19
CA THR A 62 19.94 12.64 22.24
C THR A 62 20.27 11.88 23.51
N PRO A 63 21.05 12.47 24.43
CA PRO A 63 21.23 11.91 25.76
C PRO A 63 19.86 11.58 26.37
N THR A 64 19.73 10.47 27.09
CA THR A 64 18.42 9.96 27.55
C THR A 64 17.63 10.96 28.38
N TRP A 65 18.31 11.88 29.07
CA TRP A 65 17.74 12.97 29.88
C TRP A 65 17.28 14.19 29.06
N GLN A 66 17.55 14.23 27.75
CA GLN A 66 17.10 15.29 26.81
C GLN A 66 16.03 14.80 25.84
N LYS A 67 15.45 13.60 26.03
CA LYS A 67 14.36 13.13 25.14
C LYS A 67 13.18 14.11 25.12
N GLU A 68 12.85 14.71 26.26
CA GLU A 68 11.84 15.79 26.39
C GLU A 68 12.16 17.02 25.54
N ASN A 69 13.44 17.29 25.25
CA ASN A 69 13.82 18.41 24.38
C ASN A 69 13.42 18.17 22.92
N ARG A 70 13.23 16.93 22.46
CA ARG A 70 12.89 16.67 21.04
C ARG A 70 11.57 17.33 20.66
N LEU A 71 10.49 17.12 21.44
CA LEU A 71 9.19 17.73 21.16
C LEU A 71 9.29 19.26 21.21
N VAL A 72 9.98 19.80 22.22
CA VAL A 72 10.15 21.24 22.40
C VAL A 72 10.86 21.87 21.20
N GLU A 73 11.94 21.24 20.73
CA GLU A 73 12.75 21.73 19.62
C GLU A 73 12.03 21.59 18.26
N LEU A 74 11.34 20.48 18.02
CA LEU A 74 10.52 20.30 16.82
C LEU A 74 9.33 21.29 16.80
N ASN A 75 8.72 21.56 17.95
CA ASN A 75 7.69 22.60 18.09
C ASN A 75 8.25 24.00 17.89
N ARG A 76 9.49 24.26 18.36
CA ARG A 76 10.19 25.52 18.07
C ARG A 76 10.36 25.68 16.56
N LEU A 77 10.84 24.64 15.89
CA LEU A 77 11.01 24.63 14.43
C LEU A 77 9.69 24.93 13.70
N THR A 78 8.59 24.24 14.02
CA THR A 78 7.29 24.48 13.38
C THR A 78 6.78 25.91 13.64
N SER A 79 6.92 26.40 14.87
CA SER A 79 6.43 27.74 15.25
C SER A 79 7.23 28.89 14.63
N GLU A 80 8.55 28.78 14.53
CA GLU A 80 9.40 29.82 13.97
C GLU A 80 9.38 29.84 12.44
N THR A 81 9.24 28.67 11.80
CA THR A 81 9.26 28.56 10.34
C THR A 81 7.88 28.54 9.69
N ASN A 82 6.82 28.37 10.48
CA ASN A 82 5.45 28.16 10.01
C ASN A 82 5.36 27.05 8.93
N SER A 83 6.15 25.98 9.10
CA SER A 83 6.27 24.86 8.19
C SER A 83 5.77 23.56 8.83
N CYS A 84 5.31 22.62 8.01
CA CYS A 84 5.09 21.24 8.44
C CYS A 84 6.44 20.53 8.61
N VAL A 85 6.65 19.85 9.74
CA VAL A 85 7.88 19.07 9.96
C VAL A 85 7.57 17.58 9.80
N ILE A 86 8.32 16.91 8.94
CA ILE A 86 8.24 15.47 8.68
C ILE A 86 9.60 14.88 9.01
N PHE A 87 9.65 13.79 9.76
CA PHE A 87 10.91 13.12 10.08
C PHE A 87 10.78 11.60 9.98
N THR A 88 11.90 10.93 9.77
CA THR A 88 12.00 9.47 9.78
C THR A 88 12.79 9.00 11.00
N GLU A 89 12.40 7.85 11.56
CA GLU A 89 13.12 7.13 12.61
C GLU A 89 12.96 5.63 12.34
N SER A 90 14.02 4.87 12.61
CA SER A 90 14.08 3.44 12.31
C SER A 90 13.71 2.60 13.54
N HIS A 91 12.87 1.59 13.35
CA HIS A 91 12.62 0.57 14.37
C HIS A 91 13.59 -0.61 14.21
N SER A 92 14.15 -1.08 15.32
CA SER A 92 14.91 -2.34 15.36
C SER A 92 14.00 -3.56 15.42
N HIS A 93 12.80 -3.39 15.98
CA HIS A 93 11.78 -4.43 16.08
C HIS A 93 11.01 -4.58 14.77
N ARG A 94 10.65 -5.81 14.41
CA ARG A 94 9.79 -6.11 13.26
C ARG A 94 8.57 -6.86 13.76
N PRO A 95 7.35 -6.33 13.59
CA PRO A 95 6.14 -6.96 14.11
C PRO A 95 5.82 -8.24 13.34
N ILE A 96 5.20 -9.19 14.04
CA ILE A 96 4.68 -10.44 13.48
C ILE A 96 3.15 -10.42 13.56
N GLY A 97 2.52 -10.31 12.40
CA GLY A 97 1.07 -10.24 12.26
C GLY A 97 0.51 -8.81 12.37
N ASN A 98 -0.76 -8.66 11.99
CA ASN A 98 -1.45 -7.37 11.97
C ASN A 98 -1.68 -6.79 13.38
N ASP A 99 -1.95 -7.63 14.37
CA ASP A 99 -2.23 -7.16 15.73
C ASP A 99 -0.98 -6.55 16.38
N GLU A 100 0.18 -7.19 16.22
CA GLU A 100 1.45 -6.67 16.73
C GLU A 100 1.88 -5.41 15.96
N ALA A 101 1.67 -5.38 14.64
CA ALA A 101 1.92 -4.22 13.81
C ALA A 101 1.11 -3.00 14.27
N ARG A 102 -0.19 -3.19 14.51
CA ARG A 102 -1.07 -2.17 15.04
C ARG A 102 -0.64 -1.70 16.43
N ALA A 103 -0.36 -2.64 17.33
CA ALA A 103 0.10 -2.33 18.68
C ALA A 103 1.42 -1.55 18.67
N MET A 104 2.36 -1.90 17.77
CA MET A 104 3.63 -1.19 17.63
C MET A 104 3.42 0.28 17.25
N ALA A 105 2.48 0.57 16.34
CA ALA A 105 2.15 1.94 15.96
C ALA A 105 1.40 2.68 17.09
N GLU A 106 0.38 2.05 17.69
CA GLU A 106 -0.47 2.66 18.75
C GLU A 106 0.30 2.98 20.03
N TRP A 107 1.28 2.14 20.39
CA TRP A 107 2.07 2.29 21.61
C TRP A 107 3.48 2.83 21.34
N SER A 108 3.70 3.42 20.16
CA SER A 108 5.00 4.03 19.84
C SER A 108 5.25 5.26 20.69
N ASP A 109 6.38 5.29 21.41
CA ASP A 109 6.83 6.47 22.15
C ASP A 109 6.97 7.71 21.25
N ILE A 110 7.17 7.52 19.94
CA ILE A 110 7.28 8.58 18.93
C ILE A 110 6.00 9.43 18.86
N LEU A 111 4.84 8.85 19.14
CA LEU A 111 3.55 9.57 19.16
C LEU A 111 3.48 10.69 20.19
N ASN A 112 4.35 10.67 21.21
CA ASN A 112 4.46 11.78 22.16
C ASN A 112 5.15 13.02 21.56
N TYR A 113 5.83 12.86 20.42
CA TYR A 113 6.64 13.90 19.78
C TYR A 113 6.06 14.39 18.45
N CYS A 114 4.91 13.86 18.00
CA CYS A 114 4.29 14.21 16.72
C CYS A 114 2.77 14.26 16.79
N ASP A 115 2.17 14.97 15.84
CA ASP A 115 0.70 15.01 15.68
C ASP A 115 0.15 13.72 15.07
N SER A 116 0.94 13.05 14.24
CA SER A 116 0.59 11.83 13.53
C SER A 116 1.82 10.99 13.22
N LEU A 117 1.69 9.68 13.35
CA LEU A 117 2.68 8.66 13.00
C LEU A 117 2.16 7.85 11.81
N ILE A 118 3.05 7.61 10.85
CA ILE A 118 2.82 6.65 9.76
C ILE A 118 3.90 5.59 9.89
N GLU A 119 3.51 4.40 10.30
CA GLU A 119 4.40 3.25 10.40
C GLU A 119 4.44 2.51 9.05
N LEU A 120 5.63 2.33 8.47
CA LEU A 120 5.82 1.60 7.22
C LEU A 120 6.35 0.19 7.51
N ILE A 121 5.49 -0.80 7.39
CA ILE A 121 5.78 -2.18 7.77
C ILE A 121 5.95 -3.01 6.49
N PRO A 122 7.11 -3.63 6.25
CA PRO A 122 7.32 -4.41 5.03
C PRO A 122 6.48 -5.69 5.05
N LEU A 123 5.91 -6.00 3.89
CA LEU A 123 5.23 -7.26 3.60
C LEU A 123 6.05 -8.06 2.59
N GLU A 124 5.94 -9.38 2.65
CA GLU A 124 6.51 -10.28 1.66
C GLU A 124 5.39 -10.86 0.81
N LEU A 125 5.42 -10.64 -0.50
CA LEU A 125 4.47 -11.29 -1.42
C LEU A 125 4.77 -12.79 -1.52
N ASP A 126 3.73 -13.59 -1.71
CA ASP A 126 3.88 -15.00 -2.04
C ASP A 126 4.72 -15.12 -3.34
N PRO A 127 5.84 -15.87 -3.32
CA PRO A 127 6.67 -16.09 -4.51
C PRO A 127 5.90 -16.61 -5.72
N GLU A 128 4.88 -17.46 -5.52
CA GLU A 128 4.06 -17.98 -6.63
C GLU A 128 3.15 -16.90 -7.21
N LEU A 129 2.59 -16.04 -6.35
CA LEU A 129 1.80 -14.90 -6.82
C LEU A 129 2.68 -13.91 -7.59
N LEU A 130 3.88 -13.61 -7.08
CA LEU A 130 4.85 -12.78 -7.78
C LEU A 130 5.22 -13.36 -9.15
N ARG A 131 5.53 -14.67 -9.21
CA ARG A 131 5.82 -15.38 -10.46
C ARG A 131 4.67 -15.21 -11.45
N ARG A 132 3.43 -15.42 -11.01
CA ARG A 132 2.24 -15.32 -11.85
C ARG A 132 2.01 -13.89 -12.35
N GLU A 133 2.09 -12.89 -11.48
CA GLU A 133 1.91 -11.49 -11.88
C GLU A 133 2.94 -11.04 -12.92
N ARG A 134 4.21 -11.40 -12.70
CA ARG A 134 5.28 -11.11 -13.66
C ARG A 134 5.02 -11.75 -15.02
N LEU A 135 4.65 -13.03 -15.03
CA LEU A 135 4.34 -13.74 -16.26
C LEU A 135 3.15 -13.11 -17.01
N LEU A 136 2.06 -12.80 -16.30
CA LEU A 136 0.87 -12.22 -16.91
C LEU A 136 1.13 -10.82 -17.48
N ALA A 137 1.96 -10.01 -16.83
CA ALA A 137 2.28 -8.66 -17.30
C ALA A 137 3.00 -8.62 -18.66
N VAL A 138 3.79 -9.66 -18.97
CA VAL A 138 4.52 -9.77 -20.24
C VAL A 138 3.84 -10.70 -21.25
N TRP A 139 2.81 -11.44 -20.85
CA TRP A 139 2.23 -12.52 -21.64
C TRP A 139 1.67 -12.04 -22.98
N GLU A 140 0.74 -11.09 -22.95
CA GLU A 140 0.08 -10.60 -24.18
C GLU A 140 1.08 -9.93 -25.12
N PHE A 141 2.07 -9.22 -24.58
CA PHE A 141 3.15 -8.66 -25.38
C PHE A 141 3.96 -9.76 -26.07
N SER A 142 4.45 -10.75 -25.31
CA SER A 142 5.27 -11.85 -25.81
C SER A 142 4.53 -12.72 -26.82
N LYS A 143 3.26 -13.04 -26.54
CA LYS A 143 2.37 -13.77 -27.45
C LYS A 143 2.25 -13.07 -28.79
N ASN A 144 2.00 -11.76 -28.79
CA ASN A 144 1.86 -10.99 -30.02
C ASN A 144 3.18 -10.94 -30.82
N ILE A 145 4.31 -10.73 -30.14
CA ILE A 145 5.63 -10.74 -30.78
C ILE A 145 5.93 -12.11 -31.41
N LEU A 146 5.75 -13.20 -30.67
CA LEU A 146 5.99 -14.55 -31.16
C LEU A 146 5.06 -14.91 -32.32
N ASN A 147 3.78 -14.57 -32.25
CA ASN A 147 2.83 -14.84 -33.33
C ASN A 147 3.14 -14.02 -34.60
N THR A 148 3.65 -12.81 -34.45
CA THR A 148 4.01 -11.92 -35.57
C THR A 148 5.30 -12.35 -36.26
N HIS A 149 6.36 -12.61 -35.48
CA HIS A 149 7.70 -12.81 -36.01
C HIS A 149 8.07 -14.30 -36.17
N ASN A 150 7.47 -15.20 -35.40
CA ASN A 150 7.78 -16.63 -35.45
C ASN A 150 6.60 -17.52 -34.99
N LYS A 151 5.48 -17.45 -35.73
CA LYS A 151 4.26 -18.20 -35.43
C LYS A 151 4.48 -19.70 -35.26
N ARG A 152 5.40 -20.28 -36.05
CA ARG A 152 5.74 -21.70 -35.95
C ARG A 152 6.35 -22.02 -34.58
N TYR A 153 7.32 -21.24 -34.11
CA TYR A 153 7.91 -21.42 -32.79
C TYR A 153 6.86 -21.29 -31.67
N TYR A 154 5.99 -20.28 -31.77
CA TYR A 154 4.90 -20.06 -30.83
C TYR A 154 4.01 -21.30 -30.67
N LEU A 155 3.54 -21.87 -31.78
CA LEU A 155 2.65 -23.04 -31.78
C LEU A 155 3.32 -24.33 -31.29
N MET A 156 4.65 -24.42 -31.35
CA MET A 156 5.39 -25.62 -30.96
C MET A 156 5.89 -25.61 -29.51
N ASN A 157 6.22 -24.43 -28.97
CA ASN A 157 6.95 -24.34 -27.69
C ASN A 157 6.16 -23.64 -26.57
N VAL A 158 5.46 -22.56 -26.90
CA VAL A 158 4.81 -21.68 -25.91
C VAL A 158 3.31 -21.95 -25.85
N THR A 159 2.57 -21.68 -26.93
CA THR A 159 1.10 -21.83 -27.07
C THR A 159 0.28 -21.00 -26.08
N ASP A 160 -1.03 -20.84 -26.33
CA ASP A 160 -1.93 -20.07 -25.45
C ASP A 160 -2.00 -20.58 -24.01
N LYS A 161 -1.68 -21.85 -23.78
CA LYS A 161 -1.72 -22.48 -22.46
C LYS A 161 -0.46 -22.25 -21.63
N TYR A 162 0.51 -21.49 -22.13
CA TYR A 162 1.77 -21.26 -21.41
C TYR A 162 1.55 -20.70 -19.99
N PRO A 163 0.72 -19.66 -19.77
CA PRO A 163 0.52 -19.09 -18.44
C PRO A 163 -0.17 -20.03 -17.44
N GLU A 164 -0.84 -21.08 -17.93
CA GLU A 164 -1.52 -22.08 -17.11
C GLU A 164 -0.55 -23.16 -16.58
N ARG A 165 0.68 -23.24 -17.11
CA ARG A 165 1.66 -24.24 -16.70
C ARG A 165 2.26 -23.87 -15.34
N ALA A 166 2.36 -24.85 -14.45
CA ALA A 166 2.85 -24.65 -13.09
C ALA A 166 4.30 -24.13 -13.04
N ASP A 167 5.15 -24.54 -13.98
CA ASP A 167 6.57 -24.20 -14.05
C ASP A 167 6.89 -22.97 -14.90
N SER A 168 5.91 -22.44 -15.64
CA SER A 168 6.09 -21.28 -16.51
C SER A 168 6.47 -20.02 -15.73
N ASN A 169 7.34 -19.18 -16.28
CA ASN A 169 7.68 -17.90 -15.66
C ASN A 169 8.16 -16.89 -16.70
N SER A 170 8.28 -15.63 -16.28
CA SER A 170 8.76 -14.53 -17.11
C SER A 170 10.15 -14.79 -17.70
N GLU A 171 11.07 -15.36 -16.93
CA GLU A 171 12.45 -15.63 -17.36
C GLU A 171 12.49 -16.64 -18.50
N GLN A 172 11.81 -17.78 -18.33
CA GLN A 172 11.68 -18.79 -19.39
C GLN A 172 10.97 -18.25 -20.64
N LEU A 173 9.95 -17.39 -20.46
CA LEU A 173 9.28 -16.75 -21.59
C LEU A 173 10.21 -15.78 -22.33
N PHE A 174 11.13 -15.12 -21.62
CA PHE A 174 12.17 -14.30 -22.23
C PHE A 174 13.17 -15.14 -23.03
N GLU A 175 13.62 -16.29 -22.49
CA GLU A 175 14.50 -17.23 -23.23
C GLU A 175 13.83 -17.73 -24.53
N HIS A 176 12.51 -17.95 -24.49
CA HIS A 176 11.72 -18.27 -25.68
C HIS A 176 11.74 -17.14 -26.71
N LEU A 177 11.63 -15.88 -26.28
CA LEU A 177 11.77 -14.72 -27.18
C LEU A 177 13.17 -14.64 -27.78
N GLU A 178 14.23 -14.79 -26.97
CA GLU A 178 15.61 -14.77 -27.46
C GLU A 178 15.84 -15.82 -28.55
N THR A 179 15.36 -17.03 -28.31
CA THR A 179 15.48 -18.14 -29.26
C THR A 179 14.67 -17.90 -30.53
N ALA A 180 13.39 -17.50 -30.38
CA ALA A 180 12.46 -17.36 -31.50
C ALA A 180 12.80 -16.19 -32.42
N LEU A 181 13.44 -15.15 -31.89
CA LEU A 181 13.72 -13.90 -32.58
C LEU A 181 15.17 -13.79 -33.05
N ILE A 182 15.99 -14.84 -32.90
CA ILE A 182 17.43 -14.82 -33.19
C ILE A 182 17.78 -14.28 -34.60
N SER A 183 16.91 -14.49 -35.59
CA SER A 183 17.10 -14.05 -36.97
C SER A 183 16.71 -12.59 -37.23
N LEU A 184 16.10 -11.89 -36.28
CA LEU A 184 15.74 -10.48 -36.43
C LEU A 184 16.97 -9.58 -36.30
N PRO A 185 16.96 -8.39 -36.94
CA PRO A 185 17.99 -7.38 -36.73
C PRO A 185 18.16 -7.01 -35.25
N GLU A 186 19.39 -6.76 -34.81
CA GLU A 186 19.70 -6.45 -33.41
C GLU A 186 18.88 -5.27 -32.87
N GLU A 187 18.77 -4.18 -33.62
CA GLU A 187 17.99 -3.00 -33.20
C GLU A 187 16.52 -3.35 -32.92
N THR A 188 15.92 -4.23 -33.71
CA THR A 188 14.54 -4.70 -33.49
C THR A 188 14.44 -5.57 -32.24
N LYS A 189 15.41 -6.46 -32.02
CA LYS A 189 15.46 -7.30 -30.81
C LYS A 189 15.62 -6.46 -29.56
N THR A 190 16.56 -5.52 -29.56
CA THR A 190 16.79 -4.59 -28.43
C THR A 190 15.50 -3.85 -28.07
N GLY A 191 14.79 -3.27 -29.05
CA GLY A 191 13.52 -2.59 -28.78
C GLY A 191 12.44 -3.51 -28.19
N ILE A 192 12.37 -4.77 -28.62
CA ILE A 192 11.45 -5.78 -28.07
C ILE A 192 11.85 -6.15 -26.64
N PHE A 193 13.13 -6.41 -26.39
CA PHE A 193 13.64 -6.82 -25.07
C PHE A 193 13.54 -5.68 -24.06
N ASP A 194 13.85 -4.45 -24.46
CA ASP A 194 13.65 -3.27 -23.61
C ASP A 194 12.19 -3.12 -23.21
N LYS A 195 11.26 -3.35 -24.14
CA LYS A 195 9.82 -3.31 -23.85
C LYS A 195 9.37 -4.46 -22.94
N PHE A 196 9.91 -5.66 -23.11
CA PHE A 196 9.69 -6.78 -22.19
C PHE A 196 10.12 -6.40 -20.77
N HIS A 197 11.37 -5.92 -20.62
CA HIS A 197 11.92 -5.52 -19.33
C HIS A 197 11.20 -4.33 -18.72
N ALA A 198 10.68 -3.39 -19.52
CA ALA A 198 9.87 -2.28 -19.04
C ALA A 198 8.53 -2.74 -18.44
N LEU A 199 7.99 -3.89 -18.86
CA LEU A 199 6.78 -4.50 -18.29
C LEU A 199 7.10 -5.37 -17.06
N ASP A 200 8.18 -6.15 -17.10
CA ASP A 200 8.55 -7.11 -16.05
C ASP A 200 9.24 -6.46 -14.83
N ASN A 201 10.25 -5.62 -15.06
CA ASN A 201 11.09 -5.07 -13.98
C ASN A 201 10.32 -4.28 -12.91
N PRO A 202 9.28 -3.48 -13.25
CA PRO A 202 8.49 -2.80 -12.22
C PRO A 202 7.83 -3.77 -11.24
N ILE A 203 7.37 -4.94 -11.69
CA ILE A 203 6.73 -5.96 -10.84
C ILE A 203 7.80 -6.76 -10.10
N LYS A 204 8.90 -7.09 -10.77
CA LYS A 204 10.04 -7.80 -10.18
C LYS A 204 10.65 -7.06 -8.99
N ASN A 205 10.76 -5.73 -9.10
CA ASN A 205 11.52 -4.91 -8.15
C ASN A 205 10.65 -4.09 -7.20
N ARG A 206 9.31 -4.15 -7.30
CA ARG A 206 8.44 -3.46 -6.33
C ARG A 206 8.53 -4.11 -4.96
N THR A 207 8.37 -3.30 -3.93
CA THR A 207 8.26 -3.76 -2.54
C THR A 207 6.84 -3.55 -2.03
N TYR A 208 6.47 -4.30 -1.00
CA TYR A 208 5.10 -4.35 -0.49
C TYR A 208 5.09 -3.82 0.94
N TRP A 209 4.10 -2.99 1.27
CA TRP A 209 4.10 -2.25 2.53
C TRP A 209 2.69 -2.19 3.10
N ARG A 210 2.59 -2.43 4.40
CA ARG A 210 1.44 -2.07 5.22
C ARG A 210 1.73 -0.74 5.90
N LEU A 211 0.77 0.18 5.83
CA LEU A 211 0.84 1.49 6.49
C LEU A 211 -0.15 1.49 7.66
N GLU A 212 0.36 1.59 8.88
CA GLU A 212 -0.45 1.90 10.07
C GLU A 212 -0.39 3.41 10.32
N THR A 213 -1.53 4.06 10.47
CA THR A 213 -1.58 5.51 10.73
C THR A 213 -2.26 5.76 12.07
N VAL A 214 -1.51 6.40 12.98
CA VAL A 214 -2.02 6.80 14.28
C VAL A 214 -1.92 8.32 14.38
N SER A 215 -2.98 8.97 14.86
CA SER A 215 -3.03 10.42 14.99
C SER A 215 -3.67 10.82 16.31
N ASN A 216 -3.11 11.83 16.96
CA ASN A 216 -3.69 12.43 18.16
C ASN A 216 -4.86 13.38 17.81
N SER A 217 -4.94 13.85 16.57
CA SER A 217 -5.85 14.92 16.13
C SER A 217 -6.98 14.46 15.20
N PHE A 218 -6.91 13.24 14.66
CA PHE A 218 -7.87 12.70 13.70
C PHE A 218 -8.37 11.31 14.14
N PRO A 219 -9.58 10.91 13.72
CA PRO A 219 -10.04 9.55 13.97
C PRO A 219 -9.05 8.52 13.40
N PRO A 220 -8.92 7.34 14.04
CA PRO A 220 -8.07 6.27 13.54
C PRO A 220 -8.40 5.97 12.07
N LYS A 221 -7.37 5.89 11.24
CA LYS A 221 -7.52 5.40 9.87
C LYS A 221 -7.29 3.90 9.84
N GLU A 222 -8.03 3.20 8.99
CA GLU A 222 -7.73 1.80 8.73
C GLU A 222 -6.35 1.67 8.07
N ALA A 223 -5.65 0.60 8.41
CA ALA A 223 -4.37 0.29 7.80
C ALA A 223 -4.54 0.09 6.30
N THR A 224 -3.54 0.51 5.52
CA THR A 224 -3.59 0.37 4.06
C THR A 224 -2.43 -0.47 3.56
N ASN A 225 -2.72 -1.34 2.60
CA ASN A 225 -1.70 -2.09 1.88
C ASN A 225 -1.29 -1.32 0.62
N ASN A 226 0.00 -1.33 0.33
CA ASN A 226 0.59 -0.48 -0.69
C ASN A 226 1.71 -1.19 -1.45
N LEU A 227 1.79 -0.87 -2.74
CA LEU A 227 2.78 -1.36 -3.70
C LEU A 227 3.74 -0.22 -4.03
N PHE A 228 5.02 -0.38 -3.66
CA PHE A 228 6.04 0.60 -3.96
C PHE A 228 6.70 0.32 -5.30
N TYR A 229 6.24 1.03 -6.34
CA TYR A 229 6.87 1.07 -7.64
C TYR A 229 7.82 2.25 -7.67
N TYR A 230 9.11 2.05 -7.41
CA TYR A 230 10.05 3.17 -7.33
C TYR A 230 9.88 4.17 -8.50
N PRO A 231 9.62 5.46 -8.23
CA PRO A 231 9.67 6.16 -6.93
C PRO A 231 8.32 6.37 -6.23
N ILE A 232 7.22 5.76 -6.69
CA ILE A 232 5.86 5.98 -6.21
C ILE A 232 5.34 4.83 -5.35
N LEU A 233 4.70 5.19 -4.23
CA LEU A 233 3.89 4.28 -3.44
C LEU A 233 2.45 4.35 -3.95
N LYS A 234 1.85 3.20 -4.29
CA LYS A 234 0.46 3.10 -4.73
C LYS A 234 -0.35 2.28 -3.75
N HIS A 235 -1.62 2.62 -3.56
CA HIS A 235 -2.55 1.74 -2.86
C HIS A 235 -2.69 0.41 -3.60
N ASP A 236 -2.86 -0.69 -2.86
CA ASP A 236 -3.17 -1.99 -3.44
C ASP A 236 -4.67 -2.11 -3.76
N ASP A 237 -5.08 -1.44 -4.83
CA ASP A 237 -6.46 -1.50 -5.33
C ASP A 237 -6.84 -2.92 -5.82
N THR A 238 -5.84 -3.73 -6.15
CA THR A 238 -6.01 -5.12 -6.62
C THR A 238 -6.15 -6.14 -5.50
N LYS A 239 -5.99 -5.72 -4.24
CA LYS A 239 -6.03 -6.58 -3.05
C LYS A 239 -5.05 -7.77 -3.11
N ILE A 240 -3.93 -7.65 -3.82
CA ILE A 240 -2.94 -8.74 -3.89
C ILE A 240 -2.25 -9.02 -2.54
N LEU A 241 -2.32 -8.06 -1.61
CA LEU A 241 -1.77 -8.12 -0.26
C LEU A 241 -2.82 -8.45 0.83
N GLU A 242 -4.08 -8.70 0.46
CA GLU A 242 -5.19 -8.86 1.41
C GLU A 242 -4.94 -9.94 2.47
N PHE A 243 -4.22 -11.01 2.11
CA PHE A 243 -3.92 -12.13 3.00
C PHE A 243 -2.47 -12.10 3.53
N HIS A 244 -1.70 -11.06 3.22
CA HIS A 244 -0.32 -10.93 3.66
C HIS A 244 -0.26 -10.21 4.99
N GLU A 245 0.56 -10.73 5.90
CA GLU A 245 0.78 -10.14 7.21
C GLU A 245 2.28 -9.96 7.48
N PRO A 246 2.65 -8.92 8.26
CA PRO A 246 4.04 -8.69 8.64
C PRO A 246 4.69 -9.94 9.25
N GLY A 247 5.86 -10.33 8.77
CA GLY A 247 6.64 -11.45 9.34
C GLY A 247 6.00 -12.84 9.24
N LEU A 248 4.82 -12.99 8.62
CA LEU A 248 4.09 -14.25 8.53
C LEU A 248 4.06 -14.77 7.08
N LYS A 249 4.44 -16.03 6.91
CA LYS A 249 4.20 -16.73 5.65
C LYS A 249 2.72 -17.04 5.49
N ILE A 250 2.23 -16.93 4.27
CA ILE A 250 0.88 -17.35 3.93
C ILE A 250 0.81 -18.87 3.92
N SER A 251 -0.22 -19.43 4.56
CA SER A 251 -0.60 -20.84 4.44
C SER A 251 -1.87 -21.00 3.63
N ASP A 252 -2.02 -22.12 2.92
CA ASP A 252 -3.23 -22.47 2.16
C ASP A 252 -4.50 -22.44 3.02
N GLU A 253 -4.38 -22.85 4.28
CA GLU A 253 -5.49 -22.85 5.24
C GLU A 253 -5.95 -21.43 5.55
N ARG A 254 -5.00 -20.50 5.74
CA ARG A 254 -5.28 -19.09 6.01
C ARG A 254 -5.89 -18.38 4.81
N ILE A 255 -5.44 -18.69 3.59
CA ILE A 255 -6.07 -18.20 2.36
C ILE A 255 -7.53 -18.67 2.31
N ARG A 256 -7.77 -19.98 2.50
CA ARG A 256 -9.13 -20.54 2.42
C ARG A 256 -10.05 -19.95 3.48
N SER A 257 -9.60 -19.87 4.73
CA SER A 257 -10.41 -19.31 5.82
C SER A 257 -10.79 -17.86 5.55
N SER A 258 -9.86 -17.03 5.07
CA SER A 258 -10.14 -15.63 4.79
C SER A 258 -11.03 -15.43 3.55
N ILE A 259 -10.89 -16.26 2.51
CA ILE A 259 -11.82 -16.27 1.38
C ILE A 259 -13.23 -16.70 1.83
N GLU A 260 -13.34 -17.70 2.69
CA GLU A 260 -14.61 -18.13 3.27
C GLU A 260 -15.26 -17.01 4.10
N GLU A 261 -14.47 -16.30 4.92
CA GLU A 261 -14.93 -15.15 5.71
C GLU A 261 -15.42 -13.97 4.84
N GLU A 262 -14.70 -13.62 3.77
CA GLU A 262 -15.11 -12.54 2.86
C GLU A 262 -16.37 -12.91 2.06
N ASN A 263 -16.46 -14.15 1.56
CA ASN A 263 -17.68 -14.66 0.91
C ASN A 263 -18.87 -14.64 1.87
N GLU A 264 -18.67 -15.04 3.13
CA GLU A 264 -19.69 -14.94 4.17
C GLU A 264 -20.12 -13.47 4.40
N ARG A 265 -19.16 -12.55 4.50
CA ARG A 265 -19.41 -11.11 4.68
C ARG A 265 -20.23 -10.53 3.54
N GLU A 266 -19.89 -10.84 2.29
CA GLU A 266 -20.65 -10.43 1.11
C GLU A 266 -22.08 -10.98 1.14
N VAL A 267 -22.24 -12.29 1.38
CA VAL A 267 -23.55 -12.95 1.45
C VAL A 267 -24.41 -12.37 2.57
N PHE A 268 -23.85 -12.12 3.76
CA PHE A 268 -24.60 -11.55 4.87
C PHE A 268 -24.95 -10.08 4.66
N THR A 269 -24.08 -9.31 4.02
CA THR A 269 -24.37 -7.92 3.65
C THR A 269 -25.51 -7.87 2.64
N ALA A 270 -25.47 -8.68 1.58
CA ALA A 270 -26.53 -8.76 0.58
C ALA A 270 -27.88 -9.16 1.20
N LYS A 271 -27.91 -10.20 2.05
CA LYS A 271 -29.13 -10.63 2.75
C LYS A 271 -29.74 -9.54 3.63
N LEU A 272 -28.90 -8.76 4.34
CA LEU A 272 -29.37 -7.65 5.16
C LEU A 272 -29.87 -6.50 4.29
N THR A 273 -29.14 -6.13 3.25
CA THR A 273 -29.49 -5.06 2.31
C THR A 273 -30.83 -5.34 1.63
N ASP A 274 -30.98 -6.53 1.04
CA ASP A 274 -32.23 -6.97 0.40
C ASP A 274 -33.40 -6.98 1.38
N GLY A 275 -33.16 -7.41 2.62
CA GLY A 275 -34.17 -7.42 3.68
C GLY A 275 -34.58 -6.02 4.12
N ILE A 276 -33.62 -5.11 4.29
CA ILE A 276 -33.85 -3.71 4.68
C ILE A 276 -34.62 -2.99 3.57
N HIS A 277 -34.17 -3.07 2.32
CA HIS A 277 -34.83 -2.45 1.17
C HIS A 277 -36.22 -3.03 0.94
N GLY A 278 -36.35 -4.36 0.92
CA GLY A 278 -37.65 -5.01 0.73
C GLY A 278 -38.66 -4.71 1.84
N PHE A 279 -38.20 -4.52 3.08
CA PHE A 279 -39.06 -4.06 4.17
C PHE A 279 -39.46 -2.60 3.97
N PHE A 280 -38.47 -1.73 3.68
CA PHE A 280 -38.69 -0.30 3.48
C PHE A 280 -39.69 -0.04 2.35
N ASP A 281 -39.57 -0.74 1.22
CA ASP A 281 -40.47 -0.62 0.07
C ASP A 281 -41.95 -0.92 0.41
N LYS A 282 -42.20 -1.73 1.44
CA LYS A 282 -43.56 -2.12 1.86
C LYS A 282 -44.11 -1.28 2.99
N HIS A 283 -43.25 -0.72 3.82
CA HIS A 283 -43.63 -0.09 5.08
C HIS A 283 -43.26 1.41 5.15
N GLU A 284 -42.46 1.91 4.22
CA GLU A 284 -41.95 3.28 4.13
C GLU A 284 -41.16 3.73 5.38
N TYR A 285 -40.58 2.77 6.12
CA TYR A 285 -39.69 3.03 7.24
C TYR A 285 -38.67 1.90 7.42
N TYR A 286 -37.52 2.21 8.06
CA TYR A 286 -36.46 1.23 8.30
C TYR A 286 -36.77 0.27 9.46
N PRO A 287 -36.53 -1.05 9.31
CA PRO A 287 -36.91 -2.05 10.30
C PRO A 287 -35.98 -2.04 11.52
N ASN A 288 -36.53 -2.32 12.70
CA ASN A 288 -35.74 -2.77 13.85
C ASN A 288 -35.41 -4.27 13.74
N GLN A 289 -34.57 -4.79 14.64
CA GLN A 289 -34.14 -6.21 14.59
C GLN A 289 -35.30 -7.22 14.59
N LYS A 290 -36.37 -6.94 15.35
CA LYS A 290 -37.54 -7.83 15.43
C LYS A 290 -38.26 -7.85 14.08
N GLU A 291 -38.57 -6.67 13.54
CA GLU A 291 -39.28 -6.52 12.28
C GLU A 291 -38.51 -7.15 11.12
N LEU A 292 -37.20 -6.92 11.05
CA LEU A 292 -36.34 -7.50 10.02
C LEU A 292 -36.28 -9.04 10.14
N SER A 293 -36.23 -9.57 11.37
CA SER A 293 -36.25 -11.02 11.60
C SER A 293 -37.58 -11.66 11.18
N GLU A 294 -38.70 -10.98 11.46
CA GLU A 294 -40.04 -11.43 11.06
C GLU A 294 -40.22 -11.37 9.54
N TYR A 295 -39.73 -10.30 8.90
CA TYR A 295 -39.78 -10.11 7.45
C TYR A 295 -38.99 -11.18 6.68
N LEU A 296 -37.77 -11.50 7.15
CA LEU A 296 -36.88 -12.48 6.52
C LEU A 296 -37.17 -13.92 6.94
N GLY A 297 -38.07 -14.15 7.90
CA GLY A 297 -38.40 -15.48 8.40
C GLY A 297 -37.25 -16.17 9.15
N VAL A 298 -36.39 -15.40 9.82
CA VAL A 298 -35.23 -15.90 10.58
C VAL A 298 -35.28 -15.47 12.05
N SER A 299 -34.42 -16.04 12.89
CA SER A 299 -34.37 -15.63 14.30
C SER A 299 -33.69 -14.26 14.47
N ARG A 300 -34.02 -13.52 15.54
CA ARG A 300 -33.29 -12.28 15.88
C ARG A 300 -31.80 -12.52 16.08
N GLN A 301 -31.43 -13.67 16.65
CA GLN A 301 -30.03 -14.06 16.82
C GLN A 301 -29.33 -14.17 15.47
N THR A 302 -30.02 -14.71 14.46
CA THR A 302 -29.51 -14.80 13.08
C THR A 302 -29.21 -13.42 12.51
N ILE A 303 -30.11 -12.44 12.69
CA ILE A 303 -29.90 -11.04 12.26
C ILE A 303 -28.68 -10.42 12.98
N ALA A 304 -28.53 -10.64 14.29
CA ALA A 304 -27.37 -10.15 15.04
C ALA A 304 -26.05 -10.75 14.51
N THR A 305 -26.04 -12.06 14.24
CA THR A 305 -24.87 -12.74 13.68
C THR A 305 -24.53 -12.21 12.29
N TRP A 306 -25.52 -12.02 11.41
CA TRP A 306 -25.29 -11.44 10.09
C TRP A 306 -24.72 -10.02 10.19
N LYS A 307 -25.28 -9.19 11.07
CA LYS A 307 -24.80 -7.81 11.27
C LYS A 307 -23.36 -7.74 11.78
N LYS A 308 -22.97 -8.67 12.65
CA LYS A 308 -21.59 -8.77 13.15
C LYS A 308 -20.61 -9.13 12.04
N LYS A 309 -21.04 -9.91 11.05
CA LYS A 309 -20.19 -10.40 9.95
C LYS A 309 -20.25 -9.56 8.67
N ALA A 310 -21.31 -8.77 8.47
CA ALA A 310 -21.51 -7.92 7.30
C ALA A 310 -20.55 -6.71 7.24
N TYR A 311 -20.43 -6.09 6.07
CA TYR A 311 -19.69 -4.84 5.89
C TYR A 311 -20.27 -3.72 6.77
N ASN A 312 -19.44 -2.72 7.07
CA ASN A 312 -19.81 -1.55 7.88
C ASN A 312 -20.79 -0.59 7.17
N THR A 313 -21.26 -0.94 5.98
CA THR A 313 -22.28 -0.23 5.20
C THR A 313 -23.68 -0.42 5.78
N ILE A 314 -23.91 -1.45 6.60
CA ILE A 314 -25.16 -1.60 7.35
C ILE A 314 -24.97 -1.00 8.74
N ALA A 315 -25.66 0.11 9.02
CA ALA A 315 -25.63 0.81 10.31
C ALA A 315 -26.93 0.57 11.11
N ILE A 316 -26.84 0.76 12.43
CA ILE A 316 -28.02 0.80 13.31
C ILE A 316 -28.15 2.23 13.83
N ILE A 317 -29.18 2.94 13.36
CA ILE A 317 -29.46 4.33 13.71
C ILE A 317 -30.81 4.35 14.42
N ASP A 318 -30.85 4.84 15.66
CA ASP A 318 -32.04 4.85 16.52
C ASP A 318 -32.72 3.48 16.65
N GLY A 319 -31.91 2.41 16.73
CA GLY A 319 -32.39 1.03 16.85
C GLY A 319 -32.93 0.42 15.55
N ARG A 320 -32.77 1.10 14.41
CA ARG A 320 -33.22 0.65 13.08
C ARG A 320 -32.05 0.37 12.17
N TYR A 321 -32.15 -0.71 11.40
CA TYR A 321 -31.13 -1.13 10.45
C TYR A 321 -31.28 -0.32 9.16
N GLN A 322 -30.20 0.30 8.72
CA GLN A 322 -30.14 1.13 7.52
C GLN A 322 -28.92 0.73 6.70
N ASP A 323 -29.07 0.68 5.38
CA ASP A 323 -27.93 0.72 4.48
C ASP A 323 -27.52 2.19 4.29
N ILE A 324 -26.25 2.51 4.51
CA ILE A 324 -25.73 3.88 4.49
C ILE A 324 -24.87 4.17 3.25
N LEU A 325 -24.97 3.32 2.22
CA LEU A 325 -24.41 3.54 0.89
C LEU A 325 -25.36 4.27 -0.06
#